data_AF-A0A6I5CD24-F1
#
_entry.id   AF-A0A6I5CD24-F1
#
_cell.length_a   1.000
_cell.length_b   1.000
_cell.length_c   1.000
_cell.angle_alpha   90.00
_cell.angle_beta   90.00
_cell.angle_gamma   90.00
#
_symmetry.space_group_name_H-M   'P 1'
#
loop_
_entity.id
_entity.type
_entity.pdbx_description
1 polymer ?
#
loop_
_entity_poly.entity_id
_entity_poly.type
_entity_poly.pdbx_seq_one_letter_code
_entity_poly.pdbx_strand_id
1 'polypeptide(L)' 'MENQVRLTGPPEAAPELACLRVIAQLPPRWSVRILECGIGYAVLGLRADASAEEVTAEIDEAITALPLRGWKRS' A
#
# COMPACT_ATOMS: atom_id res chain seq x y z
N MET A 1 -0.24 -14.23 -8.23
CA MET A 1 0.67 -14.46 -7.09
C MET A 1 0.17 -13.66 -5.88
N GLU A 2 0.46 -14.09 -4.65
CA GLU A 2 0.16 -13.30 -3.43
C GLU A 2 1.42 -12.55 -3.00
N ASN A 3 1.32 -11.23 -2.87
CA ASN A 3 2.39 -10.31 -2.49
C ASN A 3 2.00 -9.57 -1.20
N GLN A 4 2.99 -9.18 -0.41
CA GLN A 4 2.78 -8.35 0.78
C GLN A 4 3.60 -7.08 0.68
N VAL A 5 2.98 -5.97 1.06
CA VAL A 5 3.57 -4.64 1.03
C VAL A 5 3.41 -4.01 2.40
N ARG A 6 4.50 -3.51 2.95
CA ARG A 6 4.49 -2.75 4.19
C ARG A 6 4.56 -1.26 3.91
N LEU A 7 3.66 -0.50 4.51
CA LEU A 7 3.69 0.94 4.56
C LEU A 7 4.13 1.38 5.96
N THR A 8 4.96 2.42 6.01
CA THR A 8 5.40 3.07 7.25
C THR A 8 5.13 4.55 7.16
N GLY A 9 4.73 5.17 8.25
CA GLY A 9 4.40 6.59 8.29
C GLY A 9 4.53 7.15 9.70
N PRO A 10 4.23 8.45 9.88
CA PRO A 10 4.26 9.08 11.20
C PRO A 10 3.26 8.39 12.15
N PRO A 11 3.60 8.21 13.44
CA PRO A 11 2.73 7.53 14.41
C PRO A 11 1.38 8.23 14.62
N GLU A 12 1.31 9.54 14.40
CA GLU A 12 0.10 10.37 14.48
C GLU A 12 -0.81 10.27 13.25
N ALA A 13 -0.34 9.66 12.16
CA ALA A 13 -1.08 9.55 10.92
C ALA A 13 -1.93 8.27 10.88
N ALA A 14 -3.13 8.35 10.32
CA ALA A 14 -4.07 7.22 10.28
C ALA A 14 -3.64 6.14 9.25
N PRO A 15 -3.23 4.92 9.68
CA PRO A 15 -2.79 3.85 8.78
C PRO A 15 -3.87 3.41 7.79
N GLU A 16 -5.11 3.31 8.25
CA GLU A 16 -6.25 2.86 7.42
C GLU A 16 -6.49 3.84 6.27
N LEU A 17 -6.35 5.14 6.52
CA LEU A 17 -6.53 6.16 5.49
C LEU A 17 -5.41 6.09 4.44
N ALA A 18 -4.18 5.81 4.85
CA ALA A 18 -3.06 5.59 3.92
C ALA A 18 -3.32 4.35 3.05
N CYS A 19 -3.76 3.23 3.66
CA CYS A 19 -4.15 2.02 2.93
C CYS A 19 -5.25 2.30 1.91
N LEU A 20 -6.34 2.96 2.30
CA LEU A 20 -7.47 3.24 1.42
C LEU A 20 -7.05 4.10 0.23
N ARG A 21 -6.17 5.08 0.44
CA ARG A 21 -5.64 5.92 -0.64
C ARG A 21 -4.80 5.11 -1.61
N VAL A 22 -3.87 4.29 -1.10
CA VAL A 22 -3.06 3.40 -1.95
C VAL A 22 -3.96 2.45 -2.73
N ILE A 23 -4.89 1.76 -2.07
CA ILE A 23 -5.85 0.84 -2.71
C ILE A 23 -6.62 1.53 -3.84
N ALA A 24 -7.05 2.77 -3.64
CA ALA A 24 -7.80 3.53 -4.64
C ALA A 24 -7.00 3.89 -5.90
N GLN A 25 -5.66 3.80 -5.88
CA GLN A 25 -4.81 4.03 -7.05
C GLN A 25 -4.41 2.73 -7.78
N LEU A 26 -4.63 1.58 -7.15
CA LEU A 26 -4.20 0.31 -7.72
C LEU A 26 -5.12 -0.15 -8.85
N PRO A 27 -4.59 -0.94 -9.81
CA PRO A 27 -5.40 -1.48 -10.88
C PRO A 27 -6.63 -2.24 -10.36
N PRO A 28 -7.84 -2.02 -10.91
CA PRO A 28 -9.08 -2.62 -10.39
C PRO A 28 -9.13 -4.14 -10.53
N ARG A 29 -8.26 -4.72 -11.37
CA ARG A 29 -8.08 -6.16 -11.54
C ARG A 29 -7.29 -6.81 -10.40
N TRP A 30 -6.66 -6.02 -9.52
CA TRP A 30 -5.92 -6.53 -8.36
C TRP A 30 -6.86 -6.66 -7.17
N SER A 31 -6.73 -7.76 -6.45
CA SER A 31 -7.42 -7.94 -5.18
C SER A 31 -6.50 -7.50 -4.06
N VAL A 32 -6.95 -6.55 -3.24
CA VAL A 32 -6.15 -6.00 -2.15
C VAL A 32 -6.91 -6.14 -0.83
N ARG A 33 -6.20 -6.52 0.22
CA ARG A 33 -6.71 -6.62 1.58
C ARG A 33 -5.75 -5.95 2.55
N ILE A 34 -6.30 -5.28 3.57
CA ILE A 34 -5.51 -4.82 4.71
C ILE A 34 -5.31 -6.04 5.61
N LEU A 35 -4.06 -6.43 5.83
CA LEU A 35 -3.70 -7.54 6.71
C LEU A 35 -3.52 -7.06 8.15
N GLU A 36 -2.92 -5.89 8.32
CA GLU A 36 -2.59 -5.33 9.63
C GLU A 36 -2.51 -3.81 9.56
N CYS A 37 -2.98 -3.14 10.60
CA CYS A 37 -2.77 -1.71 10.84
C CYS A 37 -2.25 -1.54 12.27
N GLY A 38 -1.25 -0.68 12.44
CA GLY A 38 -0.73 -0.32 13.75
C GLY A 38 -0.16 1.10 13.75
N ILE A 39 0.30 1.54 14.92
CA ILE A 39 0.84 2.89 15.07
C ILE A 39 2.09 3.03 14.18
N GLY A 40 2.03 3.91 13.19
CA GLY A 40 3.12 4.19 12.25
C GLY A 40 3.35 3.13 11.17
N TYR A 41 2.48 2.11 11.03
CA TYR A 41 2.60 1.14 9.95
C TYR A 41 1.27 0.52 9.50
N ALA A 42 1.28 -0.03 8.28
CA ALA A 42 0.23 -0.89 7.77
C ALA A 42 0.80 -1.97 6.85
N VAL A 43 0.10 -3.09 6.73
CA VAL A 43 0.47 -4.20 5.85
C VAL A 43 -0.68 -4.51 4.92
N LEU A 44 -0.40 -4.50 3.62
CA LEU A 44 -1.33 -4.84 2.56
C LEU A 44 -0.98 -6.21 1.97
N GLY A 45 -1.97 -7.07 1.80
CA GLY A 45 -1.89 -8.28 1.01
C GLY A 45 -2.48 -8.02 -0.37
N LEU A 46 -1.73 -8.34 -1.43
CA LEU A 46 -2.10 -8.11 -2.81
C LEU A 46 -2.12 -9.42 -3.58
N ARG A 47 -3.17 -9.64 -4.35
CA ARG A 47 -3.25 -10.70 -5.35
C ARG A 47 -3.37 -10.06 -6.72
N ALA A 48 -2.28 -10.16 -7.48
CA ALA A 48 -2.14 -9.60 -8.81
C ALA A 48 -1.69 -10.71 -9.79
N ASP A 49 -2.05 -10.53 -11.05
CA ASP A 49 -1.47 -11.26 -12.18
C ASP A 49 -0.30 -10.45 -12.76
N ALA A 50 0.66 -10.16 -11.89
CA ALA A 50 1.87 -9.39 -12.15
C ALA A 50 3.01 -9.95 -11.31
N SER A 51 4.25 -9.75 -11.75
CA SER A 51 5.44 -10.09 -10.98
C SER A 51 5.54 -9.26 -9.70
N ALA A 52 6.34 -9.73 -8.73
CA ALA A 52 6.58 -8.98 -7.50
C ALA A 52 7.23 -7.61 -7.76
N GLU A 53 8.08 -7.50 -8.80
CA GLU A 53 8.72 -6.25 -9.21
C GLU A 53 7.70 -5.25 -9.76
N GLU A 54 6.79 -5.69 -10.63
CA GLU A 54 5.70 -4.85 -11.15
C GLU A 54 4.75 -4.39 -10.04
N VAL A 55 4.38 -5.29 -9.12
CA VAL A 55 3.57 -4.93 -7.95
C VAL A 55 4.24 -3.87 -7.10
N THR A 56 5.57 -3.98 -6.94
CA THR A 56 6.36 -3.03 -6.18
C THR A 56 6.39 -1.66 -6.85
N ALA A 57 6.64 -1.62 -8.17
CA ALA A 57 6.71 -0.38 -8.93
C ALA A 57 5.37 0.39 -8.93
N GLU A 58 4.26 -0.31 -9.15
CA GLU A 58 2.91 0.28 -9.12
C GLU A 58 2.55 0.87 -7.75
N ILE A 59 2.96 0.18 -6.68
CA ILE A 59 2.75 0.68 -5.31
C ILE A 59 3.60 1.92 -5.05
N ASP A 60 4.86 1.93 -5.49
CA ASP A 60 5.74 3.09 -5.33
C ASP A 60 5.22 4.30 -6.13
N GLU A 61 4.70 4.06 -7.33
CA GLU A 61 4.05 5.09 -8.13
C GLU A 61 2.78 5.62 -7.44
N ALA A 62 1.92 4.73 -6.94
CA ALA A 62 0.72 5.13 -6.18
C ALA A 62 1.08 5.96 -4.94
N ILE A 63 2.14 5.59 -4.21
CA ILE A 63 2.62 6.32 -3.05
C ILE A 63 3.16 7.69 -3.44
N THR A 64 3.90 7.77 -4.55
CA THR A 64 4.50 9.01 -5.05
C THR A 64 3.45 9.98 -5.62
N ALA A 65 2.42 9.45 -6.27
CA ALA A 65 1.33 10.25 -6.85
C ALA A 65 0.37 10.83 -5.79
N LEU A 66 0.36 10.27 -4.58
CA LEU A 66 -0.57 10.64 -3.52
C LEU A 66 0.08 11.48 -2.43
N PRO A 67 -0.60 12.51 -1.90
CA PRO A 67 -0.16 13.19 -0.70
C PRO A 67 -0.44 12.33 0.53
N LEU A 68 0.34 11.26 0.73
CA LEU A 68 0.16 10.32 1.84
C LEU A 68 0.71 10.84 3.17
N ARG A 69 0.84 12.15 3.39
CA ARG A 69 1.23 12.76 4.69
C ARG A 69 2.44 12.08 5.36
N GLY A 70 3.48 11.77 4.59
CA GLY A 70 4.73 11.18 5.10
C GLY A 70 4.77 9.65 5.15
N TRP A 71 3.74 8.95 4.64
CA TRP A 71 3.79 7.50 4.47
C TRP A 71 4.64 7.09 3.26
N LYS A 72 5.35 5.97 3.40
CA LYS A 72 6.25 5.37 2.40
C LYS A 72 6.24 3.86 2.50
N ARG A 73 6.61 3.17 1.42
CA ARG A 73 6.83 1.72 1.44
C ARG A 73 8.13 1.41 2.19
N SER A 74 8.13 0.33 2.97
CA SER A 74 9.28 -0.20 3.72
C SER A 74 9.70 -1.56 3.22
#